data_AF-A0A7R8VWJ5-F1
#
_entry.id   AF-A0A7R8VWJ5-F1
#
_cell.length_a   1.000
_cell.length_b   1.000
_cell.length_c   1.000
_cell.angle_alpha   90.00
_cell.angle_beta   90.00
_cell.angle_gamma   90.00
#
_symmetry.space_group_name_H-M   'P 1'
#
loop_
_entity.id
_entity.type
_entity.pdbx_description
1 polymer ?
#
loop_
_entity_poly.entity_id
_entity_poly.type
_entity_poly.pdbx_seq_one_letter_code
_entity_poly.pdbx_strand_id
1 'polypeptide(L)'
;MSSQFFPIPLLLDDFTQVIFDLYIGTEDHLFDLNQFMKIGIMIADLLLRDSRALGFHIVIDFKNYSLGVIKKLTPAFFKKLQVVITKAYPARIKSIHLVNAPAYVDNFLSLVKMILNPKLTNRVRLYIYVHLNY
;
A
#
# COMPACT_ATOMS: atom_id res chain seq x y z
N MET A 1 7.90 -7.90 15.47
CA MET A 1 7.89 -7.64 14.02
C MET A 1 6.77 -8.47 13.42
N SER A 2 5.80 -7.86 12.72
CA SER A 2 4.56 -8.55 12.32
C SER A 2 4.00 -8.15 10.96
N SER A 3 4.72 -7.35 10.19
CA SER A 3 4.45 -7.18 8.75
C SER A 3 5.46 -8.00 7.96
N GLN A 4 4.97 -8.77 7.00
CA GLN A 4 5.76 -9.47 6.00
C GLN A 4 5.33 -8.97 4.63
N PHE A 5 6.29 -8.59 3.82
CA PHE A 5 6.07 -8.19 2.43
C PHE A 5 6.61 -9.31 1.55
N PHE A 6 5.76 -9.82 0.67
CA PHE A 6 6.14 -10.85 -0.29
C PHE A 6 6.19 -10.22 -1.68
N PRO A 7 7.40 -10.02 -2.25
CA PRO A 7 7.49 -9.66 -3.65
C PRO A 7 7.01 -10.86 -4.47
N ILE A 8 5.98 -10.68 -5.30
CA ILE A 8 5.59 -11.73 -6.24
C ILE A 8 6.54 -11.61 -7.43
N PRO A 9 7.36 -12.63 -7.75
CA PRO A 9 8.32 -12.60 -8.85
C PRO A 9 7.61 -12.80 -10.20
N LEU A 10 6.56 -12.03 -10.43
CA LEU A 10 5.80 -12.00 -11.67
C LEU A 10 5.86 -10.58 -12.22
N LEU A 11 6.49 -10.46 -13.39
CA LEU A 11 6.41 -9.25 -14.19
C LEU A 11 5.14 -9.34 -15.05
N LEU A 12 4.22 -8.42 -14.87
CA LEU A 12 3.01 -8.32 -15.68
C LEU A 12 3.35 -7.79 -17.08
N ASP A 13 2.44 -7.99 -18.03
CA ASP A 13 2.59 -7.60 -19.44
C ASP A 13 2.91 -6.11 -19.64
N ASP A 14 2.57 -5.27 -18.67
CA ASP A 14 2.82 -3.83 -18.67
C ASP A 14 4.14 -3.42 -17.97
N PHE A 15 5.05 -4.39 -17.82
CA PHE A 15 6.34 -4.30 -17.14
C PHE A 15 6.22 -3.81 -15.69
N THR A 16 5.25 -4.31 -14.93
CA THR A 16 5.13 -4.00 -13.50
C THR A 16 5.21 -5.22 -12.64
N GLN A 17 5.58 -5.02 -11.38
CA GLN A 17 5.60 -6.08 -10.38
C GLN A 17 4.54 -5.85 -9.32
N VAL A 18 4.11 -6.96 -8.72
CA VAL A 18 3.14 -6.95 -7.63
C VAL A 18 3.87 -7.06 -6.30
N ILE A 19 3.67 -6.07 -5.43
CA ILE A 19 4.09 -6.13 -4.03
C ILE A 19 2.87 -6.53 -3.22
N PHE A 20 2.92 -7.71 -2.58
CA PHE A 20 1.88 -8.14 -1.67
C PHE A 20 2.30 -7.82 -0.24
N ASP A 21 1.53 -6.96 0.42
CA ASP A 21 1.69 -6.63 1.82
C ASP A 21 0.76 -7.50 2.66
N LEU A 22 1.39 -8.33 3.51
CA LEU A 22 0.72 -9.15 4.50
C LEU A 22 1.06 -8.65 5.89
N TYR A 23 0.08 -8.01 6.53
CA TYR A 23 0.15 -7.74 7.96
C TYR A 23 -0.33 -8.98 8.73
N ILE A 24 0.56 -9.59 9.51
CA ILE A 24 0.29 -10.80 10.29
C ILE A 24 -0.45 -10.47 11.60
N GLY A 25 -0.56 -9.18 11.96
CA GLY A 25 -1.31 -8.76 13.12
C GLY A 25 -0.62 -9.12 14.43
N THR A 26 0.20 -8.21 14.96
CA THR A 26 0.52 -8.21 16.39
C THR A 26 -0.33 -7.19 17.13
N GLU A 27 -0.16 -7.14 18.45
CA GLU A 27 -0.62 -6.07 19.31
C GLU A 27 -0.39 -4.70 18.66
N ASP A 28 -1.45 -3.90 18.54
CA ASP A 28 -1.47 -2.63 17.79
C ASP A 28 -0.32 -1.70 18.17
N HIS A 29 0.05 -1.67 19.45
CA HIS A 29 1.09 -0.78 19.97
C HIS A 29 2.49 -1.11 19.40
N LEU A 30 2.72 -2.35 19.00
CA LEU A 30 3.98 -2.80 18.38
C LEU A 30 4.08 -2.44 16.89
N PHE A 31 2.97 -2.00 16.26
CA PHE A 31 3.01 -1.56 14.87
C PHE A 31 3.73 -0.22 14.75
N ASP A 32 4.92 -0.22 14.15
CA ASP A 32 5.63 1.00 13.77
C ASP A 32 5.44 1.28 12.28
N LEU A 33 4.71 2.37 11.99
CA LEU A 33 4.41 2.79 10.62
C LEU A 33 5.67 3.18 9.83
N ASN A 34 6.68 3.78 10.47
CA ASN A 34 7.91 4.15 9.78
C ASN A 34 8.74 2.91 9.43
N GLN A 35 8.81 1.93 10.34
CA GLN A 35 9.49 0.67 10.07
C GLN A 35 8.79 -0.10 8.95
N PHE A 36 7.46 -0.16 8.99
CA PHE A 36 6.64 -0.74 7.93
C PHE A 36 6.94 -0.10 6.56
N MET A 37 6.95 1.23 6.47
CA MET A 37 7.29 1.93 5.22
C MET A 37 8.72 1.66 4.77
N LYS A 38 9.68 1.62 5.70
CA LYS A 38 11.08 1.34 5.39
C LYS A 38 11.25 -0.03 4.73
N ILE A 39 10.60 -1.05 5.28
CA ILE A 39 10.64 -2.41 4.71
C ILE A 39 10.02 -2.42 3.31
N GLY A 40 8.85 -1.80 3.14
CA GLY A 40 8.18 -1.72 1.84
C GLY A 40 9.03 -1.04 0.76
N ILE A 41 9.71 0.05 1.10
CA ILE A 41 10.62 0.76 0.17
C ILE A 41 11.85 -0.10 -0.15
N MET A 42 12.45 -0.77 0.84
CA MET A 42 13.61 -1.64 0.59
C MET A 42 13.28 -2.79 -0.37
N ILE A 43 12.09 -3.37 -0.26
CA ILE A 43 11.65 -4.43 -1.18
C ILE A 43 11.39 -3.88 -2.57
N ALA A 44 10.75 -2.70 -2.67
CA ALA A 44 10.59 -2.02 -3.94
C ALA A 44 11.96 -1.71 -4.59
N ASP A 45 12.98 -1.30 -3.83
CA ASP A 45 14.33 -1.05 -4.35
C ASP A 45 14.99 -2.32 -4.89
N LEU A 46 14.89 -3.44 -4.17
CA LEU A 46 15.39 -4.73 -4.63
C LEU A 46 14.70 -5.17 -5.93
N LEU A 47 13.38 -5.01 -5.99
CA LEU A 47 12.58 -5.33 -7.16
C LEU A 47 12.95 -4.47 -8.38
N LEU A 48 13.17 -3.16 -8.21
CA LEU A 48 13.62 -2.29 -9.30
C LEU A 48 15.04 -2.60 -9.75
N ARG A 49 15.90 -3.05 -8.83
CA ARG A 49 17.28 -3.42 -9.16
C ARG A 49 17.31 -4.70 -10.00
N ASP A 50 16.55 -5.71 -9.60
CA ASP A 50 16.67 -7.06 -10.16
C ASP A 50 15.68 -7.31 -11.32
N SER A 51 14.81 -6.35 -11.61
CA SER A 51 13.84 -6.44 -12.71
C SER A 51 13.88 -5.25 -13.65
N ARG A 52 13.26 -5.39 -14.82
CA ARG A 52 12.99 -4.27 -15.74
C ARG A 52 11.67 -3.56 -15.42
N ALA A 53 11.17 -3.68 -14.19
CA ALA A 53 9.88 -3.13 -13.81
C ALA A 53 9.88 -1.59 -13.90
N LEU A 54 8.84 -1.05 -14.51
CA LEU A 54 8.60 0.39 -14.67
C LEU A 54 7.65 0.93 -13.58
N GLY A 55 7.20 0.06 -12.67
CA GLY A 55 6.26 0.41 -11.63
C GLY A 55 5.70 -0.79 -10.88
N PHE A 56 4.75 -0.50 -10.00
CA PHE A 56 4.20 -1.43 -9.02
C PHE A 56 2.68 -1.43 -9.00
N HIS A 57 2.12 -2.62 -8.85
CA HIS A 57 0.80 -2.81 -8.26
C HIS A 57 1.00 -3.23 -6.81
N ILE A 58 0.33 -2.56 -5.89
CA ILE A 58 0.41 -2.89 -4.47
C ILE A 58 -0.88 -3.59 -4.08
N VAL A 59 -0.78 -4.74 -3.43
CA VAL A 59 -1.91 -5.44 -2.83
C VAL A 59 -1.74 -5.37 -1.32
N ILE A 60 -2.75 -4.88 -0.62
CA ILE A 60 -2.76 -4.77 0.84
C ILE A 60 -3.87 -5.66 1.38
N ASP A 61 -3.49 -6.66 2.16
CA ASP A 61 -4.43 -7.50 2.89
C ASP A 61 -4.89 -6.82 4.18
N PHE A 62 -6.13 -6.33 4.19
CA PHE A 62 -6.71 -5.62 5.32
C PHE A 62 -7.17 -6.54 6.46
N LYS A 63 -7.12 -7.88 6.32
CA LYS A 63 -7.70 -8.85 7.25
C LYS A 63 -7.31 -8.62 8.71
N ASN A 64 -6.05 -8.26 8.97
CA ASN A 64 -5.52 -8.07 10.33
C ASN A 64 -5.28 -6.60 10.70
N TYR A 65 -5.69 -5.64 9.86
CA TYR A 65 -5.58 -4.23 10.21
C TYR A 65 -6.69 -3.88 11.19
N SER A 66 -6.33 -3.56 12.43
CA SER A 66 -7.26 -3.04 13.42
C SER A 66 -7.53 -1.55 13.22
N LEU A 67 -8.60 -1.03 13.82
CA LEU A 67 -8.82 0.42 13.89
C LEU A 67 -7.67 1.16 14.60
N GLY A 68 -6.98 0.54 15.56
CA GLY A 68 -5.84 1.13 16.26
C GLY A 68 -4.65 1.36 15.32
N VAL A 69 -4.36 0.39 14.44
CA VAL A 69 -3.34 0.52 13.39
C VAL A 69 -3.76 1.57 12.36
N ILE A 70 -5.02 1.55 11.90
CA ILE A 70 -5.52 2.51 10.90
C ILE A 70 -5.43 3.96 11.41
N LYS A 71 -5.68 4.21 12.71
CA LYS A 71 -5.53 5.55 13.30
C LYS A 71 -4.09 6.09 13.24
N LYS A 72 -3.07 5.24 13.10
CA LYS A 72 -1.67 5.66 12.91
C LYS A 72 -1.43 6.25 11.51
N LEU A 73 -2.31 5.96 10.55
CA LEU A 73 -2.28 6.53 9.19
C LEU A 73 -2.85 7.96 9.21
N THR A 74 -2.06 8.88 9.77
CA THR A 74 -2.47 10.29 9.94
C THR A 74 -2.45 11.08 8.63
N PRO A 75 -3.13 12.25 8.56
CA PRO A 75 -3.01 13.13 7.41
C PRO A 75 -1.57 13.57 7.09
N ALA A 76 -0.74 13.76 8.12
CA ALA A 76 0.67 14.09 7.94
C ALA A 76 1.45 12.95 7.27
N PHE A 77 1.12 11.70 7.60
CA PHE A 77 1.67 10.53 6.93
C PHE A 77 1.30 10.52 5.44
N PHE A 78 0.02 10.68 5.08
CA PHE A 78 -0.41 10.66 3.68
C PHE A 78 0.21 11.78 2.85
N LYS A 79 0.44 12.97 3.43
CA LYS A 79 1.18 14.04 2.75
C LYS A 79 2.63 13.63 2.42
N LYS A 80 3.33 12.98 3.36
CA LYS A 80 4.68 12.45 3.12
C LYS A 80 4.66 11.35 2.06
N LEU A 81 3.71 10.41 2.16
CA LEU A 81 3.52 9.33 1.18
C LEU A 81 3.30 9.89 -0.23
N GLN A 82 2.47 10.92 -0.36
CA GLN A 82 2.25 11.62 -1.62
C GLN A 82 3.56 12.16 -2.24
N VAL A 83 4.43 12.77 -1.43
CA VAL A 83 5.73 13.27 -1.92
C VAL A 83 6.61 12.11 -2.41
N VAL A 84 6.64 11.00 -1.65
CA VAL A 84 7.39 9.80 -2.03
C VAL A 84 6.92 9.29 -3.41
N ILE A 85 5.62 9.06 -3.56
CA ILE A 85 5.02 8.48 -4.77
C ILE A 85 5.17 9.39 -6.00
N THR A 86 5.14 10.72 -5.81
CA THR A 86 5.06 11.66 -6.96
C THR A 86 6.36 12.33 -7.34
N LYS A 87 7.30 12.46 -6.40
CA LYS A 87 8.50 13.29 -6.59
C LYS A 87 9.80 12.58 -6.23
N ALA A 88 9.78 11.69 -5.23
CA ALA A 88 11.03 11.14 -4.69
C ALA A 88 11.36 9.75 -5.22
N TYR A 89 10.36 8.91 -5.49
CA TYR A 89 10.59 7.51 -5.86
C TYR A 89 10.65 7.33 -7.39
N PRO A 90 11.64 6.59 -7.93
CA PRO A 90 11.88 6.50 -9.38
C PRO A 90 10.87 5.60 -10.12
N ALA A 91 10.02 4.88 -9.40
CA ALA A 91 9.02 3.97 -9.96
C ALA A 91 7.59 4.47 -9.72
N ARG A 92 6.70 4.09 -10.64
CA ARG A 92 5.29 4.48 -10.58
C ARG A 92 4.47 3.45 -9.82
N ILE A 93 3.70 3.87 -8.82
CA ILE A 93 2.61 3.06 -8.30
C ILE A 93 1.43 3.18 -9.27
N LYS A 94 1.07 2.10 -9.96
CA LYS A 94 -0.03 2.08 -10.94
C LYS A 94 -1.38 1.87 -10.26
N SER A 95 -1.44 0.97 -9.28
CA SER A 95 -2.64 0.79 -8.48
C SER A 95 -2.36 0.25 -7.08
N ILE A 96 -3.36 0.40 -6.22
CA ILE A 96 -3.41 -0.19 -4.90
C ILE A 96 -4.71 -1.00 -4.82
N HIS A 97 -4.59 -2.26 -4.42
CA HIS A 97 -5.67 -3.23 -4.30
C HIS A 97 -5.86 -3.56 -2.83
N LEU A 98 -7.04 -3.29 -2.29
CA LEU A 98 -7.40 -3.60 -0.91
C LEU A 98 -8.22 -4.87 -0.88
N VAL A 99 -7.67 -5.95 -0.32
CA VAL A 99 -8.38 -7.23 -0.16
C VAL A 99 -8.76 -7.44 1.30
N ASN A 100 -9.78 -8.27 1.58
CA ASN A 100 -10.34 -8.45 2.93
C ASN A 100 -10.74 -7.13 3.59
N ALA A 101 -11.29 -6.21 2.80
CA ALA A 101 -11.60 -4.87 3.26
C ALA A 101 -12.73 -4.89 4.32
N PRO A 102 -12.53 -4.29 5.51
CA PRO A 102 -13.53 -4.26 6.57
C PRO A 102 -14.61 -3.22 6.28
N ALA A 103 -15.73 -3.29 7.01
CA ALA A 103 -16.88 -2.39 6.82
C ALA A 103 -16.54 -0.88 6.91
N TYR A 104 -15.46 -0.50 7.59
CA TYR A 104 -15.04 0.90 7.71
C TYR A 104 -14.15 1.41 6.56
N VAL A 105 -13.81 0.57 5.57
CA VAL A 105 -12.84 0.89 4.51
C VAL A 105 -13.26 2.11 3.68
N ASP A 106 -14.56 2.30 3.43
CA ASP A 106 -15.05 3.40 2.60
C ASP A 106 -14.83 4.77 3.25
N ASN A 107 -15.03 4.85 4.57
CA ASN A 107 -14.75 6.05 5.35
C ASN A 107 -13.24 6.36 5.36
N PHE A 108 -12.42 5.33 5.55
CA PHE A 108 -10.97 5.46 5.47
C PHE A 108 -10.53 5.96 4.09
N LEU A 109 -11.04 5.39 3.00
CA LEU A 109 -10.68 5.81 1.64
C LEU A 109 -11.16 7.23 1.31
N SER A 110 -12.30 7.65 1.84
CA SER A 110 -12.77 9.03 1.69
C SER A 110 -11.80 10.02 2.33
N LEU A 111 -11.27 9.70 3.51
CA LEU A 111 -10.22 10.50 4.15
C LEU A 111 -8.94 10.54 3.31
N VAL A 112 -8.50 9.38 2.80
CA VAL A 112 -7.32 9.29 1.93
C VAL A 112 -7.49 10.15 0.69
N LYS A 113 -8.64 10.05 0.01
CA LYS A 113 -8.96 10.84 -1.20
C LYS A 113 -9.00 12.35 -0.93
N MET A 114 -9.43 12.77 0.26
CA MET A 114 -9.44 14.19 0.65
C MET A 114 -8.01 14.74 0.86
N ILE A 115 -7.09 13.90 1.32
CA ILE A 115 -5.71 14.31 1.63
C ILE A 115 -4.82 14.24 0.37
N LEU A 116 -5.02 13.23 -0.47
CA LEU A 116 -4.28 13.09 -1.73
C LEU A 116 -4.80 14.09 -2.76
N ASN A 117 -3.89 14.77 -3.45
CA ASN A 117 -4.32 15.69 -4.49
C ASN A 117 -5.00 14.95 -5.67
N PRO A 118 -5.92 15.58 -6.42
CA PRO A 118 -6.60 14.95 -7.55
C PRO A 118 -5.64 14.39 -8.62
N LYS A 119 -4.46 15.02 -8.76
CA LYS A 119 -3.40 14.55 -9.67
C LYS A 119 -2.85 13.17 -9.29
N LEU A 120 -2.81 12.85 -7.99
CA LEU A 120 -2.43 11.54 -7.46
C LEU A 120 -3.55 10.52 -7.61
N THR A 121 -4.78 10.91 -7.29
CA THR A 121 -5.96 10.05 -7.43
C THR A 121 -6.16 9.60 -8.88
N ASN A 122 -5.77 10.43 -9.85
CA ASN A 122 -5.79 10.08 -11.27
C ASN A 122 -4.60 9.20 -11.72
N ARG A 123 -3.49 9.22 -10.97
CA ARG A 123 -2.28 8.44 -11.28
C ARG A 123 -2.29 7.04 -10.68
N VAL A 124 -2.95 6.88 -9.54
CA VAL A 124 -3.03 5.62 -8.79
C VAL A 124 -4.47 5.13 -8.79
N ARG A 125 -4.72 3.98 -9.42
CA ARG A 125 -6.05 3.36 -9.36
C ARG A 125 -6.23 2.65 -8.02
N LEU A 126 -7.35 2.90 -7.35
CA LEU A 126 -7.70 2.24 -6.10
C LEU A 126 -8.79 1.20 -6.38
N TYR A 127 -8.54 -0.05 -5.99
CA TYR A 127 -9.48 -1.16 -6.12
C TYR A 127 -9.79 -1.74 -4.74
N ILE A 128 -11.05 -2.03 -4.47
CA ILE A 128 -11.51 -2.66 -3.23
C ILE A 128 -12.13 -3.99 -3.59
N TYR A 129 -11.74 -5.04 -2.88
CA TYR A 129 -12.30 -6.38 -3.02
C TYR A 129 -12.97 -6.74 -1.70
N VAL A 130 -14.30 -6.78 -1.73
CA VAL A 130 -15.13 -7.23 -0.62
C VAL A 130 -15.45 -8.70 -0.88
N HIS A 131 -15.21 -9.58 0.10
CA HIS A 131 -15.74 -10.94 0.02
C HIS A 131 -17.27 -10.85 0.08
N LEU A 132 -17.92 -11.15 -1.04
CA LEU A 132 -19.32 -11.54 -1.03
C LEU A 132 -19.35 -12.94 -0.40
N ASN A 133 -19.81 -13.02 0.85
CA ASN A 133 -20.13 -14.30 1.47
C ASN A 133 -21.28 -14.91 0.65
N TYR A 134 -20.99 -15.91 -0.17
CA TYR A 134 -21.98 -16.83 -0.71
C TYR A 134 -22.04 -18.07 0.18
#